data_AF-F7RM57-F1
#
_entry.id   AF-F7RM57-F1
#
_cell.length_a   1.000
_cell.length_b   1.000
_cell.length_c   1.000
_cell.angle_alpha   90.00
_cell.angle_beta   90.00
_cell.angle_gamma   90.00
#
_symmetry.space_group_name_H-M   'P 1'
#
loop_
_entity.id
_entity.type
_entity.pdbx_description
1 polymer ?
#
loop_
_entity_poly.entity_id
_entity_poly.type
_entity_poly.pdbx_seq_one_letter_code
_entity_poly.pdbx_strand_id
1 'polypeptide(L)'
;MLASSHGDPLIYHLQDGHILFARHRAGRWEPRLLFTYLAQIFRCFNALATLITQAGDTLFDDDYNIQPNYVELIKTKIVNHVGA
;
A
#
# COMPACT_ATOMS: atom_id res chain seq x y z
N MET A 1 1.63 -10.10 16.39
CA MET A 1 1.93 -9.83 14.97
C MET A 1 3.02 -10.81 14.56
N LEU A 2 2.72 -11.74 13.65
CA LEU A 2 3.65 -12.80 13.25
C LEU A 2 4.85 -12.17 12.53
N ALA A 3 5.97 -12.02 13.23
CA ALA A 3 7.27 -11.60 12.70
C ALA A 3 7.88 -12.62 11.69
N SER A 4 7.06 -13.54 11.16
CA SER A 4 7.41 -14.58 10.20
C SER A 4 6.86 -14.31 8.79
N SER A 5 6.07 -13.25 8.57
CA SER A 5 5.79 -12.79 7.22
C SER A 5 7.06 -12.14 6.68
N HIS A 6 7.71 -12.78 5.70
CA HIS A 6 8.93 -12.29 5.06
C HIS A 6 8.75 -10.96 4.29
N GLY A 7 7.62 -10.28 4.46
CA GLY A 7 7.29 -9.00 3.85
C GLY A 7 7.61 -7.82 4.75
N ASP A 8 7.75 -6.66 4.13
CA ASP A 8 7.92 -5.38 4.82
C ASP A 8 6.62 -5.02 5.57
N PRO A 9 6.66 -4.81 6.90
CA PRO A 9 5.45 -4.65 7.68
C PRO A 9 4.81 -3.26 7.53
N LEU A 10 3.47 -3.27 7.49
CA LEU A 10 2.63 -2.13 7.86
C LEU A 10 2.39 -2.18 9.38
N ILE A 11 2.71 -1.10 10.08
CA ILE A 11 2.72 -1.04 11.55
C ILE A 11 1.70 0.00 12.00
N TYR A 12 0.75 -0.39 12.84
CA TYR A 12 -0.17 0.55 13.47
C TYR A 12 0.39 1.04 14.81
N HIS A 13 0.59 2.35 14.95
CA HIS A 13 1.07 2.98 16.17
C HIS A 13 -0.11 3.43 17.03
N LEU A 14 -0.28 2.80 18.20
CA LEU A 14 -1.48 2.94 19.03
C LEU A 14 -1.65 4.34 19.64
N GLN A 15 -0.56 5.06 19.87
CA GLN A 15 -0.60 6.33 20.60
C GLN A 15 -1.19 7.48 19.76
N ASP A 16 -0.84 7.54 18.48
CA ASP A 16 -1.23 8.62 17.55
C ASP A 16 -2.09 8.11 16.38
N GLY A 17 -2.27 6.80 16.24
CA GLY A 17 -3.03 6.19 15.15
C GLY A 17 -2.31 6.17 13.82
N HIS A 18 -1.01 6.47 13.79
CA HIS A 18 -0.19 6.45 12.59
C HIS A 18 -0.05 5.03 12.03
N ILE A 19 0.05 4.94 10.71
CA ILE A 19 0.47 3.73 10.00
C ILE A 19 1.89 3.96 9.49
N LEU A 20 2.82 3.13 9.95
CA LEU A 20 4.22 3.18 9.59
C LEU A 20 4.58 2.03 8.65
N PHE A 21 5.66 2.21 7.91
CA PHE A 21 6.26 1.18 7.06
C PHE A 21 7.75 1.09 7.35
N ALA A 22 8.26 -0.13 7.49
CA ALA A 22 9.69 -0.38 7.65
C ALA A 22 10.13 -1.42 6.62
N ARG A 23 11.27 -1.19 5.95
CA ARG A 23 11.86 -2.19 5.06
C ARG A 23 12.59 -3.24 5.89
N HIS A 24 12.19 -4.50 5.74
CA HIS A 24 12.90 -5.64 6.27
C HIS A 24 14.28 -5.76 5.58
N ARG A 25 15.27 -6.32 6.28
CA ARG A 25 16.66 -6.51 5.78
C ARG A 25 17.46 -5.24 5.42
N ALA A 26 17.01 -4.04 5.78
CA ALA A 26 17.77 -2.80 5.57
C ALA A 26 18.96 -2.60 6.54
N GLY A 27 19.33 -3.61 7.32
CA GLY A 27 20.39 -3.55 8.34
C GLY A 27 20.04 -2.76 9.61
N ARG A 28 18.98 -1.95 9.57
CA ARG A 28 18.40 -1.22 10.70
C ARG A 28 16.88 -1.19 10.61
N TRP A 29 16.22 -1.13 11.76
CA TRP A 29 14.78 -0.96 11.85
C TRP A 29 14.44 0.54 11.88
N GLU A 30 13.98 1.08 10.75
CA GLU A 30 13.65 2.51 10.59
C GLU A 30 12.22 2.68 10.04
N PRO A 31 11.20 2.63 10.91
CA PRO A 31 9.81 2.89 10.50
C PRO A 31 9.66 4.34 10.01
N ARG A 32 8.99 4.50 8.88
CA ARG A 32 8.61 5.80 8.31
C ARG A 32 7.10 5.94 8.29
N LEU A 33 6.61 7.15 8.52
CA LEU A 33 5.19 7.46 8.39
C LEU A 33 4.73 7.16 6.96
N LEU A 34 3.68 6.35 6.83
CA LEU A 34 3.04 6.05 5.56
C LEU A 34 1.65 6.69 5.49
N PHE A 35 0.86 6.55 6.56
CA PHE A 35 -0.44 7.22 6.71
C PHE A 35 -0.57 7.84 8.09
N THR A 36 -1.13 9.04 8.16
CA THR A 36 -1.38 9.78 9.39
C THR A 36 -2.49 9.12 10.20
N TYR A 37 -3.52 8.55 9.55
CA TYR A 37 -4.65 7.94 10.26
C TYR A 37 -5.14 6.67 9.58
N LEU A 38 -5.74 5.76 10.35
CA LEU A 38 -6.36 4.54 9.83
C LEU A 38 -7.44 4.83 8.75
N ALA A 39 -8.18 5.95 8.87
CA ALA A 39 -9.14 6.35 7.86
C ALA A 39 -8.51 6.62 6.47
N GLN A 40 -7.24 7.05 6.44
CA GLN A 40 -6.53 7.36 5.20
C GLN A 40 -6.10 6.10 4.45
N ILE A 41 -5.63 5.07 5.16
CA ILE A 41 -5.33 3.77 4.53
C ILE A 41 -6.61 3.12 3.99
N PHE A 42 -7.75 3.26 4.68
CA PHE A 42 -9.03 2.78 4.15
C PHE A 42 -9.45 3.51 2.87
N ARG A 43 -9.29 4.84 2.80
CA ARG A 43 -9.55 5.61 1.57
C ARG A 43 -8.64 5.16 0.42
N CYS A 44 -7.36 4.93 0.69
CA CYS A 44 -6.41 4.39 -0.28
C CYS A 44 -6.85 3.03 -0.81
N PHE A 45 -7.19 2.09 0.07
CA PHE A 45 -7.65 0.75 -0.32
C PHE A 45 -8.96 0.79 -1.10
N ASN A 46 -9.91 1.65 -0.72
CA ASN A 46 -11.16 1.81 -1.47
C ASN A 46 -10.92 2.38 -2.89
N ALA A 47 -9.99 3.32 -3.04
CA ALA A 47 -9.62 3.86 -4.35
C ALA A 47 -8.97 2.79 -5.24
N LEU A 48 -8.09 1.95 -4.67
CA LEU A 48 -7.49 0.82 -5.36
C LEU A 48 -8.53 -0.26 -5.72
N ALA A 49 -9.40 -0.62 -4.78
CA ALA A 49 -10.45 -1.60 -5.00
C ALA A 49 -11.39 -1.16 -6.13
N THR A 50 -11.77 0.12 -6.15
CA THR A 50 -12.57 0.70 -7.25
C THR A 50 -11.87 0.56 -8.59
N LEU A 51 -10.59 0.95 -8.67
CA LEU A 51 -9.80 0.85 -9.90
C LEU A 51 -9.69 -0.61 -10.39
N ILE A 52 -9.36 -1.54 -9.50
CA ILE A 52 -9.21 -2.96 -9.81
C ILE A 52 -10.54 -3.55 -10.28
N THR A 53 -11.64 -3.21 -9.59
CA THR A 53 -12.99 -3.67 -9.96
C THR A 53 -13.40 -3.15 -11.33
N GLN A 54 -13.06 -1.89 -11.65
CA GLN A 54 -13.34 -1.29 -12.96
C GLN A 54 -12.47 -1.87 -14.09
N ALA A 55 -11.21 -2.20 -13.79
CA ALA A 55 -10.31 -2.82 -14.76
C ALA A 55 -10.77 -4.24 -15.12
N GLY A 56 -11.26 -5.00 -14.15
CA GLY A 56 -11.68 -6.39 -14.37
C GLY A 56 -10.56 -7.21 -15.02
N ASP A 57 -10.92 -7.99 -16.05
CA ASP A 57 -9.97 -8.85 -16.76
C ASP A 57 -8.90 -8.08 -17.54
N THR A 58 -9.11 -6.78 -17.80
CA THR A 58 -8.11 -5.93 -18.48
C THR A 58 -6.97 -5.49 -17.56
N LEU A 59 -7.04 -5.78 -16.25
CA LEU A 59 -5.97 -5.43 -15.31
C LEU A 59 -4.65 -6.14 -15.64
N PHE A 60 -4.74 -7.38 -16.13
CA PHE A 60 -3.60 -8.24 -16.37
C PHE A 60 -3.34 -8.42 -17.87
N ASP A 61 -2.10 -8.73 -18.23
CA ASP A 61 -1.75 -9.31 -19.53
C ASP A 61 -1.86 -10.84 -19.52
N ASP A 62 -1.54 -11.47 -20.64
CA ASP A 62 -1.62 -12.93 -20.82
C ASP A 62 -0.68 -13.72 -19.88
N ASP A 63 0.36 -13.05 -19.36
CA ASP A 63 1.33 -13.60 -18.41
C ASP A 63 0.96 -13.30 -16.94
N TYR A 64 -0.25 -12.77 -16.70
CA TYR A 64 -0.73 -12.32 -15.39
C TYR A 64 0.08 -11.18 -14.76
N ASN A 65 0.83 -10.40 -15.55
CA ASN A 65 1.42 -9.16 -15.07
C ASN A 65 0.38 -8.04 -15.10
N ILE A 66 0.42 -7.15 -14.12
CA ILE A 66 -0.40 -5.94 -14.15
C ILE A 66 0.04 -5.09 -15.34
N GLN A 67 -0.90 -4.70 -16.22
CA GLN A 67 -0.54 -3.93 -17.40
C GLN A 67 0.10 -2.57 -17.00
N PRO A 68 1.10 -2.06 -17.75
CA PRO A 68 1.87 -0.88 -17.35
C PRO A 68 1.04 0.38 -17.07
N ASN A 69 -0.05 0.59 -17.82
CA ASN A 69 -0.99 1.69 -17.59
C ASN A 69 -1.65 1.60 -16.20
N TYR A 70 -2.06 0.40 -15.78
CA TYR A 70 -2.64 0.19 -14.45
C TYR A 70 -1.59 0.31 -13.34
N VAL A 71 -0.34 -0.08 -13.57
CA VAL A 71 0.77 0.15 -12.62
C VAL A 71 0.89 1.64 -12.31
N GLU A 72 0.91 2.50 -13.32
CA GLU A 72 1.02 3.96 -13.13
C GLU A 72 -0.23 4.56 -12.46
N LEU A 73 -1.43 4.07 -12.81
CA LEU A 73 -2.67 4.48 -12.13
C LEU A 73 -2.67 4.07 -10.65
N ILE A 74 -2.26 2.84 -10.32
CA ILE A 74 -2.15 2.34 -8.95
C ILE A 74 -1.18 3.20 -8.14
N LYS A 75 0.02 3.46 -8.67
CA LYS A 75 1.01 4.34 -8.02
C LYS A 75 0.45 5.72 -7.76
N THR A 76 -0.22 6.31 -8.75
CA THR A 76 -0.86 7.63 -8.63
C THR A 76 -1.92 7.64 -7.52
N LYS A 77 -2.78 6.62 -7.45
CA LYS A 77 -3.76 6.51 -6.35
C LYS A 77 -3.10 6.42 -4.99
N ILE A 78 -2.03 5.62 -4.85
CA ILE A 78 -1.31 5.48 -3.58
C ILE A 78 -0.69 6.81 -3.15
N VAL A 79 0.04 7.48 -4.04
CA VAL A 79 0.72 8.75 -3.73
C VAL A 79 -0.25 9.83 -3.27
N ASN A 80 -1.46 9.88 -3.85
CA ASN A 80 -2.51 10.83 -3.42
C ASN A 80 -3.03 10.60 -1.99
N HIS A 81 -2.69 9.47 -1.37
CA HIS A 81 -3.11 9.12 -0.03
C HIS A 81 -1.96 8.97 0.97
N VAL A 82 -0.70 8.91 0.54
CA VAL A 82 0.46 8.77 1.45
C VAL A 82 0.85 10.13 2.04
N GLY A 83 1.09 10.17 3.36
CA GLY A 83 1.63 11.36 4.05
C GLY A 83 0.73 12.62 4.06
N ALA A 84 -0.50 12.52 3.55
CA ALA A 84 -1.50 13.60 3.55
C ALA A 84 -2.28 13.70 4.88
#